data_AF-A0A931IIB9-F1
#
_entry.id   AF-A0A931IIB9-F1
#
_cell.length_a   1.000
_cell.length_b   1.000
_cell.length_c   1.000
_cell.angle_alpha   90.00
_cell.angle_beta   90.00
_cell.angle_gamma   90.00
#
_symmetry.space_group_name_H-M   'P 1'
#
loop_
_entity.id
_entity.type
_entity.pdbx_description
1 polymer ?
#
loop_
_entity_poly.entity_id
_entity_poly.type
_entity_poly.pdbx_seq_one_letter_code
_entity_poly.pdbx_strand_id
1 'polypeptide(L)'
;MTSKSHHIATPRHPNTAVRSNAAGQPSTTQAGAGRPAPVDRRLELIGRKLAEHWEVARFPRLADTPVDDGHGEGVVDNPYWRFLRLMPRGGVDPAQQWSVEYGAAVRDLLVRTYSSSIPSPADLTWLERVLTGRGVVEIGAGSGYWAWQLRQAGIDVVAVDDGTANRSHLWTEVPFGNTADACDHGDRALALIRPPLDSAMAQTALDFYDGDLLIFAGDESTAAGRIFYDSLRTGWQEIGTAPHHPTYAGVACHLRAFRRHRRIPV
;
A
#
# COMPACT_ATOMS: atom_id res chain seq x y z
N MET A 1 71.79 18.15 23.83
CA MET A 1 71.55 17.01 22.92
C MET A 1 70.45 17.43 21.95
N THR A 2 70.79 18.17 20.88
CA THR A 2 70.99 17.69 19.48
C THR A 2 69.72 17.03 18.90
N SER A 3 68.96 17.66 17.98
CA SER A 3 69.24 17.92 16.53
C SER A 3 69.23 16.59 15.75
N LYS A 4 68.56 16.31 14.60
CA LYS A 4 68.16 16.99 13.34
C LYS A 4 67.13 16.03 12.64
N SER A 5 66.04 16.45 11.98
CA SER A 5 65.87 16.97 10.60
C SER A 5 66.44 16.09 9.46
N HIS A 6 65.65 15.89 8.38
CA HIS A 6 65.90 15.95 6.91
C HIS A 6 64.68 15.25 6.21
N HIS A 7 63.71 15.88 5.48
CA HIS A 7 63.72 16.75 4.28
C HIS A 7 64.36 16.01 3.07
N ILE A 8 63.80 15.85 1.85
CA ILE A 8 63.29 16.79 0.80
C ILE A 8 62.72 15.89 -0.35
N ALA A 9 61.50 16.08 -0.89
CA ALA A 9 61.00 16.92 -2.00
C ALA A 9 61.25 16.47 -3.47
N THR A 10 60.20 16.72 -4.28
CA THR A 10 59.87 16.44 -5.70
C THR A 10 60.71 17.21 -6.74
N PRO A 11 60.56 16.97 -8.08
CA PRO A 11 59.70 17.86 -8.91
C PRO A 11 59.09 17.33 -10.25
N ARG A 12 57.88 17.85 -10.56
CA ARG A 12 57.28 18.49 -11.79
C ARG A 12 57.47 17.97 -13.26
N HIS A 13 56.30 17.78 -13.93
CA HIS A 13 55.77 18.31 -15.25
C HIS A 13 56.61 18.22 -16.56
N PRO A 14 56.00 18.09 -17.79
CA PRO A 14 54.94 18.98 -18.31
C PRO A 14 53.89 18.39 -19.29
N ASN A 15 53.04 19.33 -19.73
CA ASN A 15 51.84 19.29 -20.56
C ASN A 15 52.15 19.19 -22.07
N THR A 16 51.34 18.46 -22.85
CA THR A 16 51.23 18.65 -24.32
C THR A 16 49.85 18.20 -24.83
N ALA A 17 49.18 19.12 -25.53
CA ALA A 17 47.97 18.87 -26.32
C ALA A 17 48.32 18.74 -27.80
N VAL A 18 47.73 17.77 -28.52
CA VAL A 18 47.62 17.76 -29.99
C VAL A 18 46.27 17.15 -30.40
N ARG A 19 45.72 17.68 -31.50
CA ARG A 19 44.34 17.66 -32.00
C ARG A 19 43.92 16.41 -32.81
N SER A 20 42.59 16.30 -32.92
CA SER A 20 41.73 16.01 -34.10
C SER A 20 41.42 14.59 -34.60
N ASN A 21 40.10 14.35 -34.64
CA ASN A 21 39.23 13.71 -35.65
C ASN A 21 39.44 12.25 -36.07
N ALA A 22 38.43 11.42 -35.77
CA ALA A 22 37.77 10.58 -36.77
C ALA A 22 36.34 10.21 -36.32
N ALA A 23 35.38 10.46 -37.21
CA ALA A 23 34.00 10.01 -37.12
C ALA A 23 33.91 8.48 -37.28
N GLY A 24 32.98 7.83 -36.58
CA GLY A 24 32.81 6.37 -36.68
C GLY A 24 31.66 5.79 -35.86
N GLN A 25 30.44 6.17 -36.22
CA GLN A 25 29.17 5.41 -36.09
C GLN A 25 28.60 4.98 -34.72
N PRO A 26 27.26 4.95 -34.58
CA PRO A 26 26.58 4.66 -33.33
C PRO A 26 26.52 3.15 -33.09
N SER A 27 26.96 2.71 -31.91
CA SER A 27 26.70 1.37 -31.41
C SER A 27 25.22 1.21 -31.11
N THR A 28 24.51 0.57 -32.04
CA THR A 28 23.21 -0.05 -31.84
C THR A 28 23.32 -1.11 -30.75
N THR A 29 23.08 -0.73 -29.50
CA THR A 29 22.73 -1.72 -28.48
C THR A 29 21.28 -2.09 -28.73
N GLN A 30 21.11 -3.22 -29.42
CA GLN A 30 19.84 -3.93 -29.52
C GLN A 30 19.19 -4.01 -28.13
N ALA A 31 17.96 -3.51 -28.06
CA ALA A 31 17.04 -3.80 -26.99
C ALA A 31 16.91 -5.33 -26.87
N GLY A 32 17.62 -5.92 -25.90
CA GLY A 32 17.31 -7.26 -25.45
C GLY A 32 15.88 -7.25 -24.95
N ALA A 33 15.02 -8.05 -25.56
CA ALA A 33 13.67 -8.32 -25.11
C ALA A 33 13.74 -8.85 -23.66
N GLY A 34 13.66 -7.92 -22.71
CA GLY A 34 13.70 -8.20 -21.30
C GLY A 34 12.51 -9.09 -20.97
N ARG A 35 12.78 -10.26 -20.39
CA ARG A 35 11.74 -11.04 -19.72
C ARG A 35 11.01 -10.07 -18.76
N PRO A 36 9.67 -9.96 -18.82
CA PRO A 36 8.94 -9.07 -17.92
C PRO A 36 9.30 -9.39 -16.47
N ALA A 37 9.37 -8.38 -15.60
CA ALA A 37 9.62 -8.62 -14.18
C ALA A 37 8.58 -9.63 -13.64
N PRO A 38 8.86 -10.40 -12.58
CA PRO A 38 7.94 -11.43 -12.08
C PRO A 38 6.51 -10.92 -11.80
N VAL A 39 6.36 -9.62 -11.51
CA VAL A 39 5.09 -8.92 -11.36
C VAL A 39 4.34 -8.83 -12.69
N ASP A 40 4.97 -8.35 -13.76
CA ASP A 40 4.39 -8.19 -15.09
C ASP A 40 3.80 -9.51 -15.62
N ARG A 41 4.50 -10.63 -15.42
CA ARG A 41 4.00 -11.96 -15.82
C ARG A 41 2.76 -12.40 -15.04
N ARG A 42 2.66 -12.01 -13.76
CA ARG A 42 1.46 -12.24 -12.94
C ARG A 42 0.34 -11.29 -13.35
N LEU A 43 0.64 -10.03 -13.64
CA LEU A 43 -0.32 -9.06 -14.15
C LEU A 43 -0.92 -9.54 -15.48
N GLU A 44 -0.11 -10.09 -16.38
CA GLU A 44 -0.57 -10.72 -17.61
C GLU A 44 -1.43 -11.97 -17.35
N LEU A 45 -1.08 -12.80 -16.36
CA LEU A 45 -1.89 -13.96 -16.00
C LEU A 45 -3.24 -13.55 -15.37
N ILE A 46 -3.23 -12.54 -14.50
CA ILE A 46 -4.42 -11.93 -13.92
C ILE A 46 -5.30 -11.38 -15.04
N GLY A 47 -4.73 -10.58 -15.95
CA GLY A 47 -5.43 -10.01 -17.09
C GLY A 47 -6.06 -11.07 -17.99
N ARG A 48 -5.33 -12.15 -18.32
CA ARG A 48 -5.88 -13.27 -19.10
C ARG A 48 -7.02 -14.00 -18.38
N LYS A 49 -6.83 -14.34 -17.10
CA LYS A 49 -7.87 -15.02 -16.32
C LYS A 49 -9.12 -14.16 -16.14
N LEU A 50 -8.96 -12.86 -15.94
CA LEU A 50 -10.08 -11.93 -15.84
C LEU A 50 -10.78 -11.74 -17.19
N ALA A 51 -10.04 -11.80 -18.30
CA ALA A 51 -10.63 -11.76 -19.63
C ALA A 51 -11.56 -12.93 -19.93
N GLU A 52 -11.22 -14.13 -19.47
CA GLU A 52 -12.11 -15.30 -19.55
C GLU A 52 -13.41 -15.12 -18.75
N HIS A 53 -13.40 -14.31 -17.69
CA HIS A 53 -14.58 -13.98 -16.89
C HIS A 53 -15.43 -12.81 -17.46
N TRP A 54 -14.90 -12.02 -18.42
CA TRP A 54 -15.58 -10.81 -18.94
C TRP A 54 -16.79 -11.07 -19.83
N GLU A 55 -16.86 -12.22 -20.53
CA GLU A 55 -17.98 -12.51 -21.45
C GLU A 55 -19.27 -12.98 -20.74
N VAL A 56 -19.23 -13.22 -19.43
CA VAL A 56 -20.33 -13.85 -18.68
C VAL A 56 -20.95 -12.89 -17.64
N ALA A 57 -20.46 -11.65 -17.54
CA ALA A 57 -20.90 -10.70 -16.52
C ALA A 57 -22.39 -10.34 -16.66
N ARG A 58 -23.21 -10.76 -15.69
CA ARG A 58 -24.67 -10.48 -15.64
C ARG A 58 -25.03 -9.15 -14.95
N PHE A 59 -24.07 -8.48 -14.30
CA PHE A 59 -24.29 -7.30 -13.46
C PHE A 59 -23.41 -6.11 -13.87
N PRO A 60 -23.82 -4.86 -13.59
CA PRO A 60 -23.03 -3.67 -13.92
C PRO A 60 -21.68 -3.67 -13.19
N ARG A 61 -20.65 -3.16 -13.86
CA ARG A 61 -19.26 -3.07 -13.36
C ARG A 61 -19.11 -1.96 -12.31
N LEU A 62 -18.00 -1.92 -11.57
CA LEU A 62 -17.70 -0.82 -10.63
C LEU A 62 -17.18 0.45 -11.32
N ALA A 63 -16.71 0.33 -12.58
CA ALA A 63 -16.37 1.47 -13.41
C ALA A 63 -17.57 2.44 -13.54
N ASP A 64 -17.25 3.73 -13.61
CA ASP A 64 -18.23 4.82 -13.75
C ASP A 64 -19.24 4.89 -12.57
N THR A 65 -18.81 4.43 -11.39
CA THR A 65 -19.55 4.56 -10.12
C THR A 65 -18.77 5.43 -9.13
N PRO A 66 -19.40 5.88 -8.04
CA PRO A 66 -18.70 6.67 -7.02
C PRO A 66 -17.50 6.00 -6.32
N VAL A 67 -17.24 4.70 -6.52
CA VAL A 67 -16.01 4.03 -6.07
C VAL A 67 -14.81 4.40 -6.94
N ASP A 68 -15.08 4.70 -8.20
CA ASP A 68 -14.13 5.07 -9.24
C ASP A 68 -13.74 6.55 -9.17
N ASP A 69 -14.52 7.36 -8.46
CA ASP A 69 -14.27 8.77 -8.23
C ASP A 69 -12.98 8.95 -7.40
N GLY A 70 -12.03 9.73 -7.90
CA GLY A 70 -10.83 10.10 -7.13
C GLY A 70 -9.75 10.72 -7.99
N HIS A 71 -8.49 10.50 -7.63
CA HIS A 71 -7.37 10.91 -8.48
C HIS A 71 -7.54 10.34 -9.88
N GLY A 72 -7.51 11.22 -10.89
CA GLY A 72 -7.67 10.83 -12.29
C GLY A 72 -6.58 9.85 -12.74
N GLU A 73 -6.90 9.06 -13.77
CA GLU A 73 -5.92 8.16 -14.40
C GLU A 73 -4.64 8.93 -14.76
N GLY A 74 -3.49 8.40 -14.34
CA GLY A 74 -2.17 9.01 -14.55
C GLY A 74 -1.62 9.84 -13.38
N VAL A 75 -2.42 10.12 -12.35
CA VAL A 75 -1.93 10.75 -11.09
C VAL A 75 -1.51 9.68 -10.08
N VAL A 76 -2.37 8.69 -9.86
CA VAL A 76 -2.08 7.51 -9.03
C VAL A 76 -2.23 6.28 -9.93
N ASP A 77 -1.16 5.51 -10.11
CA ASP A 77 -1.27 4.22 -10.77
C ASP A 77 -1.93 3.23 -9.81
N ASN A 78 -2.97 2.52 -10.26
CA ASN A 78 -3.70 1.54 -9.45
C ASN A 78 -4.01 0.29 -10.30
N PRO A 79 -3.00 -0.56 -10.58
CA PRO A 79 -3.16 -1.75 -11.40
C PRO A 79 -4.17 -2.75 -10.81
N TYR A 80 -4.31 -2.80 -9.48
CA TYR A 80 -5.34 -3.62 -8.83
C TYR A 80 -6.74 -3.16 -9.22
N TRP A 81 -7.00 -1.85 -9.11
CA TRP A 81 -8.30 -1.26 -9.45
C TRP A 81 -8.61 -1.32 -10.94
N ARG A 82 -7.62 -1.18 -11.82
CA ARG A 82 -7.79 -1.34 -13.27
C ARG A 82 -8.48 -2.66 -13.64
N PHE A 83 -8.19 -3.72 -12.91
CA PHE A 83 -8.83 -5.02 -13.06
C PHE A 83 -10.19 -5.07 -12.37
N LEU A 84 -10.23 -4.71 -11.08
CA LEU A 84 -11.42 -4.84 -10.24
C LEU A 84 -12.59 -3.98 -10.71
N ARG A 85 -12.33 -2.77 -11.22
CA ARG A 85 -13.38 -1.86 -11.70
C ARG A 85 -14.19 -2.45 -12.86
N LEU A 86 -13.59 -3.41 -13.58
CA LEU A 86 -14.23 -4.10 -14.70
C LEU A 86 -14.91 -5.42 -14.30
N MET A 87 -14.78 -5.86 -13.05
CA MET A 87 -15.39 -7.10 -12.58
C MET A 87 -16.90 -6.95 -12.32
N PRO A 88 -17.68 -8.04 -12.42
CA PRO A 88 -19.10 -8.01 -12.08
C PRO A 88 -19.28 -7.65 -10.60
N ARG A 89 -20.27 -6.79 -10.32
CA ARG A 89 -20.72 -6.56 -8.94
C ARG A 89 -21.40 -7.80 -8.37
N GLY A 90 -21.28 -8.04 -7.06
CA GLY A 90 -21.85 -9.18 -6.33
C GLY A 90 -23.38 -9.23 -6.24
N GLY A 91 -24.11 -8.52 -7.11
CA GLY A 91 -25.56 -8.58 -7.23
C GLY A 91 -26.28 -7.27 -6.90
N VAL A 92 -27.58 -7.39 -6.62
CA VAL A 92 -28.53 -6.28 -6.37
C VAL A 92 -28.69 -5.93 -4.89
N ASP A 93 -28.04 -6.66 -3.98
CA ASP A 93 -28.07 -6.37 -2.54
C ASP A 93 -27.34 -5.05 -2.25
N PRO A 94 -28.02 -4.03 -1.70
CA PRO A 94 -27.39 -2.75 -1.34
C PRO A 94 -26.20 -2.90 -0.39
N ALA A 95 -26.19 -3.91 0.49
CA ALA A 95 -25.08 -4.19 1.40
C ALA A 95 -23.83 -4.71 0.65
N GLN A 96 -24.01 -5.20 -0.58
CA GLN A 96 -22.97 -5.77 -1.44
C GLN A 96 -22.72 -4.93 -2.68
N GLN A 97 -23.26 -3.71 -2.74
CA GLN A 97 -23.23 -2.85 -3.93
C GLN A 97 -21.82 -2.51 -4.41
N TRP A 98 -20.82 -2.57 -3.51
CA TRP A 98 -19.40 -2.33 -3.80
C TRP A 98 -18.56 -3.61 -3.82
N SER A 99 -19.20 -4.78 -3.82
CA SER A 99 -18.49 -6.05 -3.84
C SER A 99 -18.19 -6.50 -5.28
N VAL A 100 -17.03 -7.12 -5.47
CA VAL A 100 -16.66 -7.79 -6.73
C VAL A 100 -16.85 -9.30 -6.60
N GLU A 101 -17.44 -9.93 -7.61
CA GLU A 101 -17.47 -11.39 -7.73
C GLU A 101 -16.09 -11.94 -8.11
N TYR A 102 -15.73 -13.13 -7.62
CA TYR A 102 -14.44 -13.74 -7.93
C TYR A 102 -14.46 -15.26 -7.82
N GLY A 103 -13.58 -15.93 -8.58
CA GLY A 103 -13.17 -17.30 -8.28
C GLY A 103 -12.10 -17.32 -7.18
N ALA A 104 -12.14 -18.29 -6.27
CA ALA A 104 -11.22 -18.37 -5.13
C ALA A 104 -9.73 -18.25 -5.54
N ALA A 105 -9.33 -18.93 -6.62
CA ALA A 105 -7.96 -18.89 -7.15
C ALA A 105 -7.56 -17.49 -7.68
N VAL A 106 -8.51 -16.73 -8.24
CA VAL A 106 -8.26 -15.37 -8.74
C VAL A 106 -8.07 -14.41 -7.58
N ARG A 107 -8.95 -14.45 -6.56
CA ARG A 107 -8.79 -13.63 -5.35
C ARG A 107 -7.47 -13.91 -4.66
N ASP A 108 -7.12 -15.17 -4.50
CA ASP A 108 -5.89 -15.59 -3.84
C ASP A 108 -4.64 -15.05 -4.58
N LEU A 109 -4.67 -15.04 -5.92
CA LEU A 109 -3.64 -14.40 -6.74
C LEU A 109 -3.62 -12.87 -6.57
N LEU A 110 -4.77 -12.21 -6.58
CA LEU A 110 -4.89 -10.77 -6.40
C LEU A 110 -4.39 -10.31 -5.03
N VAL A 111 -4.83 -10.98 -3.96
CA VAL A 111 -4.45 -10.66 -2.56
C VAL A 111 -2.94 -10.81 -2.35
N ARG A 112 -2.31 -11.85 -2.89
CA ARG A 112 -0.85 -12.04 -2.80
C ARG A 112 -0.05 -11.07 -3.66
N THR A 113 -0.67 -10.51 -4.69
CA THR A 113 -0.01 -9.59 -5.61
C THR A 113 -0.11 -8.16 -5.09
N TYR A 114 -1.29 -7.75 -4.64
CA TYR A 114 -1.60 -6.38 -4.27
C TYR A 114 -1.80 -6.25 -2.76
N SER A 115 -3.05 -6.24 -2.30
CA SER A 115 -3.40 -6.22 -0.90
C SER A 115 -4.66 -7.03 -0.65
N SER A 116 -4.80 -7.38 0.61
CA SER A 116 -5.89 -8.12 1.15
C SER A 116 -7.16 -7.23 1.15
N SER A 117 -7.08 -5.97 1.61
CA SER A 117 -8.11 -4.92 1.39
C SER A 117 -7.86 -4.19 0.06
N ILE A 118 -8.93 -3.75 -0.61
CA ILE A 118 -8.86 -3.11 -1.93
C ILE A 118 -8.83 -1.58 -1.76
N PRO A 119 -7.74 -0.89 -2.13
CA PRO A 119 -7.73 0.58 -2.20
C PRO A 119 -8.38 1.07 -3.49
N SER A 120 -9.57 1.66 -3.39
CA SER A 120 -10.20 2.38 -4.51
C SER A 120 -9.72 3.83 -4.62
N PRO A 121 -9.90 4.49 -5.78
CA PRO A 121 -9.72 5.93 -5.92
C PRO A 121 -10.53 6.74 -4.89
N ALA A 122 -11.75 6.30 -4.59
CA ALA A 122 -12.62 6.95 -3.62
C ALA A 122 -12.09 6.82 -2.19
N ASP A 123 -11.48 5.68 -1.84
CA ASP A 123 -10.84 5.49 -0.53
C ASP A 123 -9.66 6.44 -0.33
N LEU A 124 -8.84 6.64 -1.37
CA LEU A 124 -7.70 7.56 -1.28
C LEU A 124 -8.19 9.00 -1.07
N THR A 125 -9.17 9.43 -1.86
CA THR A 125 -9.79 10.76 -1.72
C THR A 125 -10.43 10.96 -0.35
N TRP A 126 -11.06 9.91 0.19
CA TRP A 126 -11.64 9.95 1.53
C TRP A 126 -10.55 10.03 2.60
N LEU A 127 -9.46 9.27 2.47
CA LEU A 127 -8.33 9.29 3.40
C LEU A 127 -7.63 10.65 3.43
N GLU A 128 -7.41 11.30 2.29
CA GLU A 128 -6.84 12.67 2.25
C GLU A 128 -7.62 13.64 3.14
N ARG A 129 -8.96 13.57 3.09
CA ARG A 129 -9.85 14.42 3.89
C ARG A 129 -9.81 14.06 5.37
N VAL A 130 -9.78 12.78 5.70
CA VAL A 130 -9.73 12.29 7.09
C VAL A 130 -8.39 12.62 7.75
N LEU A 131 -7.29 12.47 7.01
CA LEU A 131 -5.94 12.66 7.50
C LEU A 131 -5.59 14.14 7.68
N THR A 132 -6.25 15.06 6.94
CA THR A 132 -6.03 16.51 7.02
C THR A 132 -4.55 16.92 6.93
N GLY A 133 -3.78 16.22 6.09
CA GLY A 133 -2.35 16.44 5.89
C GLY A 133 -1.44 15.71 6.89
N ARG A 134 -2.00 14.95 7.83
CA ARG A 134 -1.23 14.06 8.72
C ARG A 134 -0.65 12.88 7.94
N GLY A 135 0.60 12.54 8.23
CA GLY A 135 1.21 11.31 7.72
C GLY A 135 0.58 10.04 8.31
N VAL A 136 0.97 8.88 7.77
CA VAL A 136 0.49 7.56 8.19
C VAL A 136 1.66 6.69 8.64
N VAL A 137 1.45 5.88 9.68
CA VAL A 137 2.26 4.69 9.98
C VAL A 137 1.40 3.45 9.71
N GLU A 138 1.80 2.62 8.75
CA GLU A 138 1.14 1.36 8.43
C GLU A 138 1.90 0.19 9.09
N ILE A 139 1.25 -0.50 10.02
CA ILE A 139 1.81 -1.68 10.70
C ILE A 139 1.29 -2.95 10.03
N GLY A 140 2.22 -3.83 9.63
CA GLY A 140 1.92 -5.02 8.83
C GLY A 140 1.50 -4.65 7.41
N ALA A 141 2.29 -3.78 6.79
CA ALA A 141 1.99 -3.16 5.50
C ALA A 141 1.92 -4.13 4.32
N GLY A 142 2.19 -5.42 4.52
CA GLY A 142 2.09 -6.34 3.41
C GLY A 142 3.15 -6.02 2.36
N SER A 143 2.82 -6.30 1.10
CA SER A 143 3.64 -5.92 -0.06
C SER A 143 3.88 -4.40 -0.16
N GLY A 144 3.27 -3.60 0.71
CA GLY A 144 3.30 -2.15 0.69
C GLY A 144 2.33 -1.55 -0.32
N TYR A 145 1.32 -2.28 -0.79
CA TYR A 145 0.42 -1.76 -1.83
C TYR A 145 -0.36 -0.52 -1.34
N TRP A 146 -0.90 -0.53 -0.11
CA TRP A 146 -1.57 0.66 0.44
C TRP A 146 -0.60 1.81 0.65
N ALA A 147 0.56 1.57 1.28
CA ALA A 147 1.62 2.57 1.38
C ALA A 147 2.01 3.17 0.02
N TRP A 148 2.15 2.34 -1.02
CA TRP A 148 2.45 2.79 -2.38
C TRP A 148 1.34 3.68 -2.96
N GLN A 149 0.07 3.28 -2.82
CA GLN A 149 -1.08 4.08 -3.24
C GLN A 149 -1.13 5.44 -2.53
N LEU A 150 -0.96 5.46 -1.21
CA LEU A 150 -1.02 6.67 -0.39
C LEU A 150 0.16 7.61 -0.69
N ARG A 151 1.38 7.07 -0.89
CA ARG A 151 2.56 7.86 -1.29
C ARG A 151 2.35 8.53 -2.65
N GLN A 152 1.76 7.82 -3.61
CA GLN A 152 1.40 8.40 -4.92
C GLN A 152 0.37 9.53 -4.79
N ALA A 153 -0.56 9.42 -3.84
CA ALA A 153 -1.50 10.49 -3.49
C ALA A 153 -0.86 11.64 -2.68
N GLY A 154 0.46 11.62 -2.44
CA GLY A 154 1.17 12.67 -1.71
C GLY A 154 1.07 12.58 -0.19
N ILE A 155 0.56 11.47 0.35
CA ILE A 155 0.53 11.22 1.80
C ILE A 155 1.88 10.67 2.23
N ASP A 156 2.46 11.24 3.27
CA ASP A 156 3.70 10.75 3.87
C ASP A 156 3.43 9.47 4.68
N VAL A 157 4.04 8.35 4.27
CA VAL A 157 3.78 7.02 4.87
C VAL A 157 5.07 6.36 5.34
N VAL A 158 5.09 5.96 6.61
CA VAL A 158 6.02 4.96 7.16
C VAL A 158 5.30 3.61 7.13
N ALA A 159 5.88 2.61 6.47
CA ALA A 159 5.26 1.30 6.31
C ALA A 159 6.23 0.23 6.80
N VAL A 160 5.83 -0.56 7.78
CA VAL A 160 6.66 -1.63 8.35
C VAL A 160 5.91 -2.95 8.34
N ASP A 161 6.65 -4.04 8.28
CA ASP A 161 6.08 -5.38 8.29
C ASP A 161 7.12 -6.39 8.80
N ASP A 162 6.66 -7.47 9.43
CA ASP A 162 7.52 -8.51 10.01
C ASP A 162 8.10 -9.47 8.96
N GLY A 163 7.69 -9.34 7.70
CA GLY A 163 8.19 -10.15 6.58
C GLY A 163 7.77 -11.62 6.64
N THR A 164 6.88 -12.01 7.55
CA THR A 164 6.46 -13.41 7.73
C THR A 164 5.55 -13.90 6.61
N ALA A 165 4.79 -12.99 5.99
CA ALA A 165 3.95 -13.31 4.85
C ALA A 165 4.80 -13.59 3.61
N ASN A 166 4.52 -14.69 2.90
CA ASN A 166 5.20 -15.00 1.65
C ASN A 166 4.81 -13.99 0.57
N ARG A 167 5.74 -13.08 0.24
CA ARG A 167 5.54 -12.00 -0.73
C ARG A 167 6.41 -12.21 -1.95
N SER A 168 5.78 -12.10 -3.11
CA SER A 168 6.49 -12.25 -4.40
C SER A 168 7.27 -11.02 -4.83
N HIS A 169 6.92 -9.86 -4.30
CA HIS A 169 7.53 -8.56 -4.57
C HIS A 169 7.00 -7.53 -3.57
N LEU A 170 7.61 -6.34 -3.57
CA LEU A 170 7.15 -5.16 -2.87
C LEU A 170 6.77 -4.08 -3.90
N TRP A 171 5.73 -3.30 -3.60
CA TRP A 171 5.29 -2.15 -4.41
C TRP A 171 6.04 -0.88 -4.05
N THR A 172 6.54 -0.81 -2.83
CA THR A 172 7.30 0.33 -2.31
C THR A 172 8.23 -0.16 -1.19
N GLU A 173 9.03 0.74 -0.64
CA GLU A 173 9.89 0.41 0.50
C GLU A 173 9.03 0.07 1.74
N VAL A 174 9.25 -1.12 2.28
CA VAL A 174 8.67 -1.64 3.52
C VAL A 174 9.81 -2.27 4.33
N PRO A 175 10.50 -1.51 5.19
CA PRO A 175 11.52 -2.06 6.08
C PRO A 175 10.93 -3.12 7.02
N PHE A 176 11.81 -4.02 7.48
CA PHE A 176 11.46 -4.95 8.54
C PHE A 176 11.14 -4.20 9.82
N GLY A 177 10.01 -4.53 10.44
CA GLY A 177 9.57 -3.96 11.71
C GLY A 177 8.50 -4.83 12.36
N ASN A 178 7.89 -4.32 13.41
CA ASN A 178 6.88 -4.99 14.19
C ASN A 178 5.87 -3.97 14.77
N THR A 179 4.97 -4.44 15.63
CA THR A 179 3.92 -3.61 16.21
C THR A 179 4.42 -2.49 17.10
N ALA A 180 5.63 -2.61 17.68
CA ALA A 180 6.21 -1.61 18.57
C ALA A 180 6.63 -0.34 17.82
N ASP A 181 6.92 -0.41 16.51
CA ASP A 181 7.26 0.77 15.71
C ASP A 181 6.15 1.85 15.74
N ALA A 182 4.91 1.49 16.11
CA ALA A 182 3.84 2.45 16.30
C ALA A 182 4.12 3.50 17.41
N CYS A 183 5.01 3.21 18.37
CA CYS A 183 5.33 4.15 19.46
C CYS A 183 6.07 5.40 18.98
N ASP A 184 6.88 5.29 17.94
CA ASP A 184 7.68 6.39 17.40
C ASP A 184 6.88 7.31 16.46
N HIS A 185 5.59 7.04 16.29
CA HIS A 185 4.75 7.63 15.24
C HIS A 185 3.40 8.17 15.75
N GLY A 186 3.33 8.61 17.01
CA GLY A 186 2.14 9.23 17.59
C GLY A 186 1.68 10.53 16.92
N ASP A 187 2.56 11.18 16.15
CA ASP A 187 2.26 12.35 15.31
C ASP A 187 1.53 11.99 14.01
N ARG A 188 1.59 10.73 13.59
CA ARG A 188 0.95 10.18 12.38
C ARG A 188 -0.42 9.60 12.72
N ALA A 189 -1.15 9.14 11.70
CA ALA A 189 -2.28 8.24 11.89
C ALA A 189 -1.77 6.79 11.86
N LEU A 190 -2.22 5.94 12.78
CA LEU A 190 -1.97 4.51 12.71
C LEU A 190 -2.90 3.90 11.66
N ALA A 191 -2.36 3.17 10.68
CA ALA A 191 -3.12 2.39 9.72
C ALA A 191 -2.95 0.89 9.98
N LEU A 192 -4.08 0.20 10.14
CA LEU A 192 -4.17 -1.25 10.27
C LEU A 192 -5.06 -1.79 9.16
N ILE A 193 -4.43 -2.33 8.11
CA ILE A 193 -5.11 -2.73 6.89
C ILE A 193 -5.29 -4.25 6.84
N ARG A 194 -6.50 -4.71 7.16
CA ARG A 194 -6.88 -6.12 7.39
C ARG A 194 -5.78 -6.91 8.12
N PRO A 195 -5.46 -6.52 9.37
CA PRO A 195 -4.57 -7.33 10.21
C PRO A 195 -5.13 -8.75 10.36
N PRO A 196 -4.28 -9.77 10.59
CA PRO A 196 -4.71 -11.16 10.65
C PRO A 196 -5.86 -11.38 11.65
N LEU A 197 -6.87 -12.15 11.24
CA LEU A 197 -7.99 -12.56 12.08
C LEU A 197 -7.48 -13.34 13.29
N ASP A 198 -8.10 -13.12 14.45
CA ASP A 198 -7.76 -13.79 15.72
C ASP A 198 -6.30 -13.60 16.18
N SER A 199 -5.63 -12.56 15.68
CA SER A 199 -4.28 -12.19 16.07
C SER A 199 -4.23 -11.02 17.05
N ALA A 200 -3.24 -11.05 17.95
CA ALA A 200 -2.93 -9.94 18.85
C ALA A 200 -2.33 -8.72 18.13
N MET A 201 -1.85 -8.87 16.89
CA MET A 201 -1.13 -7.82 16.15
C MET A 201 -1.82 -6.45 16.20
N ALA A 202 -3.12 -6.40 15.92
CA ALA A 202 -3.87 -5.13 15.92
C ALA A 202 -3.93 -4.49 17.31
N GLN A 203 -4.14 -5.30 18.36
CA GLN A 203 -4.15 -4.82 19.73
C GLN A 203 -2.76 -4.36 20.16
N THR A 204 -1.72 -5.15 19.89
CA THR A 204 -0.35 -4.80 20.26
C THR A 204 0.09 -3.49 19.59
N ALA A 205 -0.24 -3.28 18.32
CA ALA A 205 0.03 -2.01 17.64
C ALA A 205 -0.71 -0.84 18.32
N LEU A 206 -1.98 -1.05 18.71
CA LEU A 206 -2.79 -0.04 19.40
C LEU A 206 -2.27 0.29 20.81
N ASP A 207 -1.66 -0.68 21.49
CA ASP A 207 -1.05 -0.54 22.81
C ASP A 207 0.23 0.29 22.77
N PHE A 208 1.03 0.13 21.71
CA PHE A 208 2.25 0.94 21.48
C PHE A 208 1.96 2.32 20.91
N TYR A 209 0.82 2.52 20.26
CA TYR A 209 0.51 3.76 19.57
C TYR A 209 0.01 4.85 20.51
N ASP A 210 0.79 5.91 20.73
CA ASP A 210 0.39 7.04 21.59
C ASP A 210 -0.43 8.12 20.86
N GLY A 211 -0.61 8.00 19.55
CA GLY A 211 -1.41 8.93 18.76
C GLY A 211 -2.92 8.79 18.95
N ASP A 212 -3.67 9.67 18.28
CA ASP A 212 -5.11 9.83 18.47
C ASP A 212 -5.97 9.52 17.24
N LEU A 213 -5.36 9.17 16.10
CA LEU A 213 -6.08 8.85 14.86
C LEU A 213 -5.72 7.43 14.39
N LEU A 214 -6.73 6.58 14.24
CA LEU A 214 -6.61 5.22 13.73
C LEU A 214 -7.41 5.09 12.44
N ILE A 215 -6.78 4.54 11.40
CA ILE A 215 -7.39 4.06 10.17
C ILE A 215 -7.41 2.54 10.22
N PHE A 216 -8.58 1.94 10.08
CA PHE A 216 -8.75 0.50 10.14
C PHE A 216 -9.55 0.02 8.94
N ALA A 217 -9.00 -0.93 8.18
CA ALA A 217 -9.71 -1.64 7.12
C ALA A 217 -9.99 -3.07 7.57
N GLY A 218 -11.24 -3.40 7.89
CA GLY A 218 -11.57 -4.73 8.40
C GLY A 218 -12.95 -4.81 9.03
N ASP A 219 -13.33 -6.04 9.35
CA ASP A 219 -14.56 -6.39 10.05
C ASP A 219 -14.28 -7.48 11.10
N GLU A 220 -15.12 -7.56 12.15
CA GLU A 220 -14.98 -8.54 13.23
C GLU A 220 -14.94 -9.99 12.74
N SER A 221 -15.57 -10.28 11.60
CA SER A 221 -15.55 -11.60 10.99
C SER A 221 -14.31 -11.90 10.13
N THR A 222 -13.47 -10.90 9.82
CA THR A 222 -12.39 -11.04 8.85
C THR A 222 -11.02 -10.51 9.27
N ALA A 223 -10.94 -9.71 10.34
CA ALA A 223 -9.69 -9.07 10.76
C ALA A 223 -9.61 -8.82 12.27
N ALA A 224 -8.37 -8.79 12.79
CA ALA A 224 -8.03 -8.55 14.19
C ALA A 224 -8.64 -9.57 15.19
N GLY A 225 -8.22 -9.47 16.45
CA GLY A 225 -8.76 -10.28 17.56
C GLY A 225 -9.78 -9.53 18.41
N ARG A 226 -10.58 -10.28 19.18
CA ARG A 226 -11.64 -9.75 20.06
C ARG A 226 -11.19 -8.59 20.98
N ILE A 227 -9.98 -8.67 21.53
CA ILE A 227 -9.44 -7.65 22.45
C ILE A 227 -9.31 -6.28 21.75
N PHE A 228 -8.92 -6.27 20.47
CA PHE A 228 -8.85 -5.04 19.67
C PHE A 228 -10.21 -4.36 19.55
N TYR A 229 -11.28 -5.12 19.29
CA TYR A 229 -12.63 -4.57 19.19
C TYR A 229 -13.17 -4.07 20.55
N ASP A 230 -12.85 -4.76 21.64
CA ASP A 230 -13.16 -4.26 22.98
C ASP A 230 -12.44 -2.92 23.27
N SER A 231 -11.18 -2.79 22.86
CA SER A 231 -10.41 -1.54 22.95
C SER A 231 -11.02 -0.44 22.08
N LEU A 232 -11.43 -0.74 20.83
CA LEU A 232 -12.11 0.22 19.97
C LEU A 232 -13.40 0.74 20.62
N ARG A 233 -14.25 -0.17 21.09
CA ARG A 233 -15.56 0.18 21.68
C ARG A 233 -15.45 1.04 22.94
N THR A 234 -14.34 0.94 23.67
CA THR A 234 -14.17 1.62 24.98
C THR A 234 -13.29 2.86 24.88
N GLY A 235 -12.24 2.82 24.06
CA GLY A 235 -11.21 3.85 23.98
C GLY A 235 -11.27 4.75 22.76
N TRP A 236 -12.16 4.47 21.80
CA TRP A 236 -12.17 5.14 20.51
C TRP A 236 -13.58 5.50 20.03
N GLN A 237 -13.70 6.65 19.38
CA GLN A 237 -14.90 7.11 18.71
C GLN A 237 -14.71 6.96 17.20
N GLU A 238 -15.61 6.25 16.52
CA GLU A 238 -15.65 6.28 15.06
C GLU A 238 -16.02 7.69 14.57
N ILE A 239 -15.18 8.28 13.73
CA ILE A 239 -15.38 9.63 13.17
C ILE A 239 -15.77 9.60 11.69
N GLY A 240 -15.72 8.43 11.06
CA GLY A 240 -16.18 8.24 9.70
C GLY A 240 -15.91 6.84 9.15
N THR A 241 -16.69 6.49 8.14
CA THR A 241 -16.53 5.29 7.33
C THR A 241 -16.45 5.71 5.86
N ALA A 242 -15.54 5.11 5.08
CA ALA A 242 -15.45 5.35 3.65
C ALA A 242 -16.73 4.82 2.96
N PRO A 243 -17.50 5.68 2.28
CA PRO A 243 -18.86 5.34 1.84
C PRO A 243 -18.89 4.29 0.72
N HIS A 244 -17.79 4.17 -0.02
CA HIS A 244 -17.69 3.37 -1.24
C HIS A 244 -16.56 2.34 -1.18
N HIS A 245 -16.09 1.96 0.01
CA HIS A 245 -14.99 1.00 0.12
C HIS A 245 -15.36 -0.35 -0.52
N PRO A 246 -14.65 -0.80 -1.57
CA PRO A 246 -15.00 -2.02 -2.26
C PRO A 246 -14.50 -3.25 -1.49
N THR A 247 -15.24 -4.34 -1.63
CA THR A 247 -14.94 -5.61 -0.97
C THR A 247 -14.98 -6.77 -1.93
N TYR A 248 -14.45 -7.91 -1.49
CA TYR A 248 -14.67 -9.18 -2.16
C TYR A 248 -16.04 -9.73 -1.73
N ALA A 249 -16.89 -10.14 -2.68
CA ALA A 249 -18.19 -10.74 -2.36
C ALA A 249 -18.08 -11.85 -1.29
N GLY A 250 -18.85 -11.73 -0.20
CA GLY A 250 -18.79 -12.65 0.94
C GLY A 250 -17.61 -12.45 1.91
N VAL A 251 -16.80 -11.40 1.73
CA VAL A 251 -15.69 -11.04 2.64
C VAL A 251 -15.88 -9.61 3.10
N ALA A 252 -16.52 -9.44 4.26
CA ALA A 252 -16.77 -8.14 4.86
C ALA A 252 -15.46 -7.38 5.13
N CYS A 253 -15.43 -6.11 4.76
CA CYS A 253 -14.34 -5.20 5.06
C CYS A 253 -14.87 -3.77 4.99
N HIS A 254 -14.61 -2.98 6.02
CA HIS A 254 -14.96 -1.56 6.06
C HIS A 254 -13.70 -0.75 6.33
N LEU A 255 -13.50 0.33 5.57
CA LEU A 255 -12.46 1.31 5.84
C LEU A 255 -13.03 2.40 6.73
N ARG A 256 -12.49 2.50 7.95
CA ARG A 256 -13.03 3.33 9.03
C ARG A 256 -11.94 4.15 9.67
N ALA A 257 -12.33 5.33 10.17
CA ALA A 257 -11.47 6.22 10.91
C ALA A 257 -12.00 6.39 12.33
N PHE A 258 -11.10 6.31 13.30
CA PHE A 258 -11.40 6.42 14.71
C PHE A 258 -10.53 7.49 15.35
N ARG A 259 -11.11 8.22 16.30
CA ARG A 259 -10.40 9.15 17.16
C ARG A 259 -10.35 8.63 18.59
N ARG A 260 -9.18 8.64 19.21
CA ARG A 260 -9.01 8.20 20.59
C ARG A 260 -9.82 9.12 21.51
N HIS A 261 -10.53 8.55 22.48
CA HIS A 261 -11.17 9.33 23.53
C HIS A 261 -10.10 10.14 24.26
N ARG A 262 -10.37 11.43 24.51
CA ARG A 262 -9.49 12.24 25.35
C ARG A 262 -9.41 11.57 26.71
N ARG A 263 -8.21 11.17 27.12
CA ARG A 263 -7.95 10.79 28.52
C ARG A 263 -8.30 12.01 29.36
N ILE A 264 -9.32 11.91 30.21
CA ILE A 264 -9.53 12.88 31.28
C ILE A 264 -8.31 12.73 32.18
N PRO A 265 -7.50 13.78 32.39
CA PRO A 265 -6.43 13.72 33.38
C PRO A 265 -7.06 13.38 34.73
N VAL A 266 -6.60 12.30 35.35
CA VAL A 266 -6.93 11.96 36.74
C VAL A 266 -6.10 12.85 37.66
#